data_AF-A0A3A8WIK9-F1
#
_entry.id   AF-A0A3A8WIK9-F1
#
_cell.length_a   1.000
_cell.length_b   1.000
_cell.length_c   1.000
_cell.angle_alpha   90.00
_cell.angle_beta   90.00
_cell.angle_gamma   90.00
#
_symmetry.space_group_name_H-M   'P 1'
#
loop_
_entity.id
_entity.type
_entity.pdbx_description
1 polymer ?
#
loop_
_entity_poly.entity_id
_entity_poly.type
_entity_poly.pdbx_seq_one_letter_code
_entity_poly.pdbx_strand_id
1 'polypeptide(L)'
;MKYLEFNVNDMVITRAPGDKTPLVSGCVNFFGIHFNFDEGFAEAAGIKSVEFYKNREKKRVDLVDGACLIPNFILADKSPFEIRVVSGNMVATSWLTVQIVESGTIQPEIPDEDLPETMDYVKSPVGDGTVAMFRKGKSGLEFSQNGEDWESGINGIPDVPESPKNATYVRKNGDWVIQEEPEAVEGLKGTAVNITELAADADLTAVIAKVNEIVTVLADRGITVV
;
A
#
# COMPACT_ATOMS: atom_id res chain seq x y z
N MET A 1 1.26 -28.17 -9.89
CA MET A 1 2.23 -27.32 -9.18
C MET A 1 3.16 -26.73 -10.22
N LYS A 2 3.42 -25.42 -10.19
CA LYS A 2 4.28 -24.77 -11.19
C LYS A 2 5.63 -24.44 -10.54
N TYR A 3 6.73 -24.84 -11.18
CA TYR A 3 8.06 -24.59 -10.66
C TYR A 3 8.71 -23.40 -11.34
N LEU A 4 9.45 -22.62 -10.55
CA LEU A 4 10.48 -21.74 -11.07
C LEU A 4 11.74 -22.58 -11.19
N GLU A 5 12.35 -22.55 -12.38
CA GLU A 5 13.49 -23.40 -12.71
C GLU A 5 14.78 -22.59 -12.57
N PHE A 6 15.72 -23.11 -11.79
CA PHE A 6 17.03 -22.51 -11.55
C PHE A 6 18.14 -23.50 -11.89
N ASN A 7 19.27 -22.99 -12.33
CA ASN A 7 20.51 -23.74 -12.48
C ASN A 7 21.49 -23.28 -11.40
N VAL A 8 22.15 -24.23 -10.75
CA VAL A 8 23.24 -23.98 -9.80
C VAL A 8 24.52 -24.46 -10.43
N ASN A 9 25.33 -23.51 -10.88
CA ASN A 9 26.64 -23.77 -11.49
C ASN A 9 27.70 -22.99 -10.71
N ASP A 10 28.81 -23.65 -10.33
CA ASP A 10 29.93 -23.01 -9.61
C ASP A 10 29.48 -22.19 -8.37
N MET A 11 28.53 -22.73 -7.61
CA MET A 11 27.91 -22.08 -6.43
C MET A 11 27.13 -20.78 -6.73
N VAL A 12 26.78 -20.52 -7.99
CA VAL A 12 25.96 -19.38 -8.40
C VAL A 12 24.59 -19.90 -8.86
N ILE A 13 23.53 -19.28 -8.33
CA ILE A 13 22.16 -19.55 -8.76
C ILE A 13 21.84 -18.63 -9.94
N THR A 14 21.41 -19.22 -11.04
CA THR A 14 20.89 -18.50 -12.21
C THR A 14 19.51 -19.03 -12.59
N ARG A 15 18.66 -18.18 -13.16
CA ARG A 15 17.36 -18.62 -13.64
C ARG A 15 17.53 -19.41 -14.94
N ALA A 16 16.83 -20.54 -15.08
CA ALA A 16 16.98 -21.39 -16.24
C ALA A 16 16.57 -20.64 -17.54
N PRO A 17 17.36 -20.75 -18.62
CA PRO A 17 17.12 -20.06 -19.89
C PRO A 17 15.89 -20.66 -20.59
N GLY A 18 14.71 -20.18 -20.23
CA GLY A 18 13.43 -20.71 -20.70
C GLY A 18 12.31 -20.56 -19.67
N ASP A 19 12.66 -20.40 -18.40
CA ASP A 19 11.67 -20.13 -17.37
C ASP A 19 11.18 -18.68 -17.46
N LYS A 20 9.95 -18.54 -17.94
CA LYS A 20 9.22 -17.27 -17.99
C LYS A 20 8.12 -17.18 -16.94
N THR A 21 8.13 -18.06 -15.94
CA THR A 21 7.06 -18.14 -14.94
C THR A 21 7.03 -16.87 -14.09
N PRO A 22 6.00 -16.01 -14.20
CA PRO A 22 5.85 -14.92 -13.25
C PRO A 22 5.42 -15.50 -11.91
N LEU A 23 6.13 -15.11 -10.84
CA LEU A 23 5.72 -15.44 -9.49
C LEU A 23 4.72 -14.37 -9.05
N VAL A 24 3.49 -14.79 -8.73
CA VAL A 24 2.40 -13.86 -8.44
C VAL A 24 2.09 -13.90 -6.94
N SER A 25 1.97 -12.74 -6.30
CA SER A 25 1.60 -12.63 -4.88
C SER A 25 0.23 -13.25 -4.62
N GLY A 26 -0.01 -13.86 -3.47
CA GLY A 26 -1.31 -14.45 -3.12
C GLY A 26 -1.60 -15.83 -3.72
N CYS A 27 -0.79 -16.30 -4.69
CA CYS A 27 -0.89 -17.66 -5.25
C CYS A 27 -0.23 -18.71 -4.33
N VAL A 28 -0.71 -18.79 -3.09
CA VAL A 28 -0.20 -19.70 -2.05
C VAL A 28 -0.39 -21.15 -2.47
N ASN A 29 0.59 -22.01 -2.17
CA ASN A 29 0.63 -23.45 -2.52
C ASN A 29 0.57 -23.79 -4.03
N PHE A 30 0.67 -22.80 -4.92
CA PHE A 30 0.67 -23.03 -6.36
C PHE A 30 2.09 -23.15 -6.94
N PHE A 31 3.04 -22.43 -6.33
CA PHE A 31 4.41 -22.30 -6.80
C PHE A 31 5.41 -23.08 -5.96
N GLY A 32 6.33 -23.75 -6.65
CA GLY A 32 7.55 -24.32 -6.10
C GLY A 32 8.79 -23.74 -6.79
N ILE A 33 9.95 -24.12 -6.29
CA ILE A 33 11.24 -23.90 -6.93
C ILE A 33 11.89 -25.25 -7.20
N HIS A 34 12.56 -25.36 -8.35
CA HIS A 34 13.31 -26.54 -8.75
C HIS A 34 14.70 -26.12 -9.21
N PHE A 35 15.71 -26.90 -8.81
CA PHE A 35 17.12 -26.63 -9.09
C PHE A 35 17.73 -27.77 -9.88
N ASN A 36 18.36 -27.43 -11.00
CA ASN A 36 19.27 -28.29 -11.71
C ASN A 36 20.69 -28.00 -11.18
N PHE A 37 21.33 -29.03 -10.64
CA PHE A 37 22.69 -28.93 -10.10
C PHE A 37 23.71 -29.35 -11.15
N ASP A 38 24.81 -28.61 -11.25
CA ASP A 38 26.01 -29.11 -11.90
C ASP A 38 26.60 -30.31 -11.13
N GLU A 39 27.51 -31.03 -11.77
CA GLU A 39 28.17 -32.21 -11.19
C GLU A 39 28.89 -31.85 -9.89
N GLY A 40 29.57 -30.69 -9.85
CA GLY A 40 30.29 -30.22 -8.66
C GLY A 40 29.41 -29.99 -7.43
N PHE A 41 28.22 -29.40 -7.60
CA PHE A 41 27.29 -29.18 -6.50
C PHE A 41 26.45 -30.43 -6.17
N ALA A 42 26.16 -31.26 -7.17
CA ALA A 42 25.49 -32.55 -6.96
C ALA A 42 26.34 -33.50 -6.09
N GLU A 43 27.66 -33.53 -6.30
CA GLU A 43 28.60 -34.35 -5.54
C GLU A 43 28.86 -33.84 -4.10
N ALA A 44 28.54 -32.57 -3.82
CA ALA A 44 28.75 -32.01 -2.48
C ALA A 44 28.01 -32.85 -1.42
N ALA A 45 28.69 -33.23 -0.34
CA ALA A 45 28.07 -34.06 0.69
C ALA A 45 26.97 -33.29 1.46
N GLY A 46 25.96 -34.04 1.92
CA GLY A 46 24.88 -33.53 2.78
C GLY A 46 23.55 -33.26 2.06
N ILE A 47 22.51 -33.05 2.88
CA ILE A 47 21.16 -32.74 2.41
C ILE A 47 21.19 -31.38 1.72
N LYS A 48 20.61 -31.32 0.52
CA LYS A 48 20.40 -30.09 -0.23
C LYS A 48 19.15 -29.41 0.31
N SER A 49 19.27 -28.13 0.64
CA SER A 49 18.17 -27.34 1.18
C SER A 49 18.22 -25.93 0.61
N VAL A 50 17.07 -25.27 0.59
CA VAL A 50 16.97 -23.87 0.21
C VAL A 50 16.69 -23.06 1.46
N GLU A 51 17.42 -21.97 1.62
CA GLU A 51 17.06 -20.94 2.56
C GLU A 51 16.34 -19.82 1.83
N PHE A 52 15.13 -19.52 2.29
CA PHE A 52 14.33 -18.38 1.90
C PHE A 52 14.52 -17.26 2.91
N TYR A 53 14.68 -16.03 2.44
CA TYR A 53 14.78 -14.84 3.27
C TYR A 53 13.86 -13.75 2.73
N LYS A 54 12.98 -13.22 3.58
CA LYS A 54 12.10 -12.09 3.27
C LYS A 54 11.74 -11.36 4.56
N ASN A 55 11.72 -10.03 4.54
CA ASN A 55 11.26 -9.21 5.67
C ASN A 55 11.90 -9.59 7.02
N ARG A 56 13.20 -9.92 7.02
CA ARG A 56 13.97 -10.41 8.19
C ARG A 56 13.57 -11.78 8.74
N GLU A 57 12.63 -12.46 8.11
CA GLU A 57 12.31 -13.86 8.39
C GLU A 57 13.14 -14.77 7.48
N LYS A 58 13.70 -15.84 8.06
CA LYS A 58 14.44 -16.87 7.33
C LYS A 58 13.79 -18.23 7.54
N LYS A 59 13.61 -18.98 6.47
CA LYS A 59 13.13 -20.37 6.53
C LYS A 59 14.00 -21.28 5.67
N ARG A 60 14.43 -22.40 6.24
CA ARG A 60 15.12 -23.48 5.51
C ARG A 60 14.12 -24.57 5.16
N VAL A 61 14.18 -25.06 3.93
CA VAL A 61 13.35 -26.17 3.43
C VAL A 61 14.24 -27.13 2.67
N ASP A 62 14.18 -28.40 3.02
CA ASP A 62 14.94 -29.44 2.33
C ASP A 62 14.39 -29.65 0.91
N LEU A 63 15.30 -29.94 -0.02
CA LEU A 63 14.96 -30.27 -1.39
C LEU A 63 14.68 -31.77 -1.50
N VAL A 64 13.59 -32.11 -2.19
CA VAL A 64 13.26 -33.49 -2.59
C VAL A 64 13.32 -33.51 -4.11
N ASP A 65 14.21 -34.34 -4.66
CA ASP A 65 14.49 -34.40 -6.11
C ASP A 65 14.76 -33.01 -6.74
N GLY A 66 15.55 -32.18 -6.04
CA GLY A 66 15.89 -30.84 -6.49
C GLY A 66 14.78 -29.79 -6.35
N ALA A 67 13.59 -30.16 -5.85
CA ALA A 67 12.45 -29.27 -5.70
C ALA A 67 12.00 -29.04 -4.26
N CYS A 68 11.39 -27.88 -4.01
CA CYS A 68 10.57 -27.64 -2.82
C CYS A 68 9.46 -26.62 -3.06
N LEU A 69 8.51 -26.56 -2.13
CA LEU A 69 7.45 -25.55 -2.11
C LEU A 69 7.99 -24.20 -1.65
N ILE A 70 7.49 -23.12 -2.24
CA ILE A 70 7.72 -21.78 -1.73
C ILE A 70 6.87 -21.59 -0.45
N PRO A 71 7.47 -21.22 0.69
CA PRO A 71 6.70 -20.98 1.91
C PRO A 71 5.65 -19.88 1.75
N ASN A 72 4.48 -20.07 2.35
CA ASN A 72 3.33 -19.17 2.18
C ASN A 72 3.63 -17.71 2.54
N PHE A 73 4.45 -17.47 3.58
CA PHE A 73 4.83 -16.12 4.00
C PHE A 73 5.62 -15.35 2.93
N ILE A 74 6.31 -16.05 2.03
CA ILE A 74 7.06 -15.42 0.93
C ILE A 74 6.09 -14.78 -0.07
N LEU A 75 4.95 -15.43 -0.34
CA LEU A 75 3.98 -14.98 -1.34
C LEU A 75 2.88 -14.09 -0.74
N ALA A 76 2.99 -13.67 0.52
CA ALA A 76 1.98 -12.85 1.18
C ALA A 76 1.84 -11.45 0.55
N ASP A 77 2.89 -10.93 -0.07
CA ASP A 77 2.93 -9.62 -0.71
C ASP A 77 3.87 -9.62 -1.94
N LYS A 78 3.89 -8.51 -2.68
CA LYS A 78 4.70 -8.34 -3.92
C LYS A 78 6.17 -8.01 -3.69
N SER A 79 6.63 -7.86 -2.45
CA SER A 79 8.02 -7.53 -2.16
C SER A 79 8.92 -8.69 -2.59
N PRO A 80 10.10 -8.40 -3.18
CA PRO A 80 11.04 -9.44 -3.54
C PRO A 80 11.52 -10.21 -2.31
N PHE A 81 12.03 -11.41 -2.56
CA PHE A 81 12.64 -12.26 -1.55
C PHE A 81 13.99 -12.77 -2.05
N GLU A 82 14.79 -13.31 -1.15
CA GLU A 82 16.09 -13.86 -1.47
C GLU A 82 16.12 -15.37 -1.22
N ILE A 83 16.85 -16.09 -2.06
CA ILE A 83 17.10 -17.52 -1.91
C ILE A 83 18.59 -17.82 -1.96
N ARG A 84 19.00 -18.86 -1.25
CA ARG A 84 20.29 -19.53 -1.47
C ARG A 84 20.13 -21.03 -1.31
N VAL A 85 20.94 -21.80 -2.03
CA VAL A 85 21.00 -23.25 -1.86
C VAL A 85 22.16 -23.60 -0.94
N VAL A 86 21.90 -24.52 0.00
CA VAL A 86 22.87 -25.00 0.97
C VAL A 86 22.98 -26.51 0.85
N SER A 87 24.22 -27.03 0.81
CA SER A 87 24.52 -28.46 0.97
C SER A 87 25.14 -28.70 2.35
N GLY A 88 24.41 -29.39 3.22
CA GLY A 88 24.85 -29.63 4.60
C GLY A 88 25.06 -28.33 5.40
N ASN A 89 26.24 -28.18 6.00
CA ASN A 89 26.59 -27.02 6.84
C ASN A 89 27.74 -26.16 6.28
N MET A 90 28.39 -26.58 5.19
CA MET A 90 29.66 -26.02 4.74
C MET A 90 29.60 -25.31 3.38
N VAL A 91 28.69 -25.73 2.49
CA VAL A 91 28.61 -25.20 1.13
C VAL A 91 27.30 -24.45 0.97
N ALA A 92 27.39 -23.18 0.59
CA ALA A 92 26.24 -22.33 0.31
C ALA A 92 26.51 -21.46 -0.91
N THR A 93 25.51 -21.29 -1.75
CA THR A 93 25.57 -20.34 -2.88
C THR A 93 25.48 -18.90 -2.38
N SER A 94 25.78 -17.95 -3.27
CA SER A 94 25.38 -16.56 -3.06
C SER A 94 23.85 -16.43 -2.96
N TRP A 95 23.38 -15.37 -2.30
CA TRP A 95 21.97 -15.01 -2.31
C TRP A 95 21.56 -14.53 -3.69
N LEU A 96 20.39 -14.97 -4.15
CA LEU A 96 19.74 -14.51 -5.36
C LEU A 96 18.42 -13.85 -4.99
N THR A 97 18.21 -12.61 -5.46
CA THR A 97 16.93 -11.93 -5.34
C THR A 97 15.95 -12.40 -6.40
N VAL A 98 14.75 -12.80 -5.98
CA VAL A 98 13.63 -13.22 -6.84
C VAL A 98 12.50 -12.19 -6.73
N GLN A 99 12.06 -11.72 -7.90
CA GLN A 99 10.98 -10.72 -8.01
C GLN A 99 9.60 -11.37 -7.94
N ILE A 100 8.65 -10.68 -7.31
CA ILE A 100 7.24 -11.08 -7.23
C ILE A 100 6.40 -10.02 -7.96
N VAL A 101 5.48 -10.47 -8.80
CA VAL A 101 4.50 -9.62 -9.48
C VAL A 101 3.24 -9.56 -8.61
N GLU A 102 2.65 -8.38 -8.51
CA GLU A 102 1.37 -8.19 -7.84
C GLU A 102 0.28 -9.00 -8.56
N SER A 103 -0.54 -9.73 -7.78
CA SER A 103 -1.75 -10.32 -8.35
C SER A 103 -2.62 -9.17 -8.85
N GLY A 104 -2.97 -9.21 -10.12
CA GLY A 104 -4.11 -8.43 -10.59
C GLY A 104 -5.30 -8.80 -9.71
N THR A 105 -6.00 -7.80 -9.19
CA THR A 105 -7.40 -8.03 -8.84
C THR A 105 -8.07 -8.60 -10.08
N ILE A 106 -8.78 -9.72 -9.95
CA ILE A 106 -9.82 -10.05 -10.93
C ILE A 106 -10.83 -8.91 -10.78
N GLN A 107 -10.61 -7.82 -11.49
CA GLN A 107 -11.73 -6.99 -11.89
C GLN A 107 -12.54 -7.90 -12.80
N PRO A 108 -13.82 -8.16 -12.51
CA PRO A 108 -14.66 -8.81 -13.51
C PRO A 108 -14.43 -8.02 -14.80
N GLU A 109 -14.09 -8.72 -15.87
CA GLU A 109 -14.17 -8.14 -17.21
C GLU A 109 -15.62 -7.65 -17.30
N ILE A 110 -15.80 -6.34 -17.11
CA ILE A 110 -16.99 -5.67 -17.60
C ILE A 110 -16.93 -6.03 -19.08
N PRO A 111 -17.96 -6.69 -19.64
CA PRO A 111 -18.01 -6.95 -21.06
C PRO A 111 -17.60 -5.65 -21.76
N ASP A 112 -16.72 -5.73 -22.76
CA ASP A 112 -16.49 -4.62 -23.67
C ASP A 112 -17.87 -4.31 -24.30
N GLU A 113 -18.65 -3.46 -23.63
CA GLU A 113 -19.74 -2.74 -24.24
C GLU A 113 -19.04 -1.85 -25.24
N ASP A 114 -19.16 -2.19 -26.53
CA ASP A 114 -18.97 -1.24 -27.61
C ASP A 114 -19.76 0.01 -27.21
N LEU A 115 -19.04 1.02 -26.70
CA LEU A 115 -19.63 2.30 -26.33
C LEU A 115 -20.36 2.80 -27.57
N PRO A 116 -21.65 3.18 -27.46
CA PRO A 116 -22.32 3.82 -28.57
C PRO A 116 -21.48 5.02 -29.02
N GLU A 117 -21.31 5.20 -30.34
CA GLU A 117 -20.48 6.23 -31.02
C GLU A 117 -20.87 7.69 -30.69
N THR A 118 -21.58 7.96 -29.60
CA THR A 118 -22.23 9.25 -29.32
C THR A 118 -21.98 9.80 -27.91
N MET A 119 -20.93 9.40 -27.19
CA MET A 119 -20.58 10.05 -25.91
C MET A 119 -19.59 11.20 -26.12
N ASP A 120 -20.18 12.27 -26.64
CA ASP A 120 -19.63 13.59 -26.88
C ASP A 120 -19.52 14.40 -25.56
N TYR A 121 -18.30 14.81 -25.21
CA TYR A 121 -17.91 15.84 -24.21
C TYR A 121 -18.12 15.56 -22.72
N VAL A 122 -17.04 15.72 -21.93
CA VAL A 122 -17.13 15.89 -20.47
C VAL A 122 -17.27 17.37 -20.16
N LYS A 123 -18.45 17.76 -19.64
CA LYS A 123 -18.77 19.13 -19.24
C LYS A 123 -18.32 19.34 -17.78
N SER A 124 -17.24 20.09 -17.56
CA SER A 124 -16.83 20.47 -16.19
C SER A 124 -17.50 21.78 -15.77
N PRO A 125 -18.19 21.86 -14.63
CA PRO A 125 -18.73 23.11 -14.12
C PRO A 125 -17.60 23.92 -13.47
N VAL A 126 -16.99 24.83 -14.23
CA VAL A 126 -16.19 25.92 -13.66
C VAL A 126 -17.08 27.16 -13.55
N GLY A 127 -17.03 27.81 -12.39
CA GLY A 127 -17.74 29.06 -12.12
C GLY A 127 -17.36 30.16 -13.10
N ASP A 128 -18.31 31.09 -13.32
CA ASP A 128 -18.25 32.24 -14.24
C ASP A 128 -18.17 31.93 -15.74
N GLY A 129 -19.07 31.06 -16.20
CA GLY A 129 -19.71 31.22 -17.50
C GLY A 129 -18.94 30.76 -18.74
N THR A 130 -17.81 30.08 -18.57
CA THR A 130 -17.13 29.38 -19.67
C THR A 130 -16.98 27.90 -19.34
N VAL A 131 -17.69 27.06 -20.08
CA VAL A 131 -17.62 25.61 -19.91
C VAL A 131 -16.44 25.12 -20.73
N ALA A 132 -15.36 24.73 -20.07
CA ALA A 132 -14.25 24.05 -20.75
C ALA A 132 -14.69 22.63 -21.15
N MET A 133 -14.70 22.37 -22.45
CA MET A 133 -14.86 21.05 -23.05
C MET A 133 -13.49 20.45 -23.33
N PHE A 134 -13.31 19.18 -22.99
CA PHE A 134 -12.08 18.44 -23.24
C PHE A 134 -12.34 17.28 -24.19
N ARG A 135 -11.43 17.04 -25.14
CA ARG A 135 -11.47 15.89 -26.04
C ARG A 135 -10.08 15.29 -26.25
N LYS A 136 -10.06 14.06 -26.75
CA LYS A 136 -8.85 13.42 -27.27
C LYS A 136 -8.69 13.82 -28.74
N GLY A 137 -7.72 14.68 -29.02
CA GLY A 137 -7.34 15.12 -30.36
C GLY A 137 -6.21 14.30 -30.97
N LYS A 138 -5.81 14.64 -32.20
CA LYS A 138 -4.72 13.95 -32.93
C LYS A 138 -3.35 14.15 -32.27
N SER A 139 -3.21 15.23 -31.50
CA SER A 139 -1.95 15.65 -30.86
C SER A 139 -1.91 15.31 -29.36
N GLY A 140 -3.00 14.78 -28.78
CA GLY A 140 -3.13 14.58 -27.33
C GLY A 140 -4.45 15.13 -26.79
N LEU A 141 -4.45 15.63 -25.55
CA LEU A 141 -5.61 16.30 -24.95
C LEU A 141 -5.78 17.70 -25.56
N GLU A 142 -6.97 18.00 -26.08
CA GLU A 142 -7.36 19.31 -26.60
C GLU A 142 -8.49 19.87 -25.73
N PHE A 143 -8.50 21.19 -25.53
CA PHE A 143 -9.56 21.87 -24.80
C PHE A 143 -10.22 22.93 -25.69
N SER A 144 -11.47 23.25 -25.38
CA SER A 144 -12.24 24.28 -26.04
C SER A 144 -13.14 25.00 -25.04
N GLN A 145 -13.20 26.32 -25.13
CA GLN A 145 -14.10 27.13 -24.29
C GLN A 145 -15.49 27.33 -24.92
N ASN A 146 -15.61 27.14 -26.25
CA ASN A 146 -16.84 27.36 -27.02
C ASN A 146 -17.34 26.10 -27.76
N GLY A 147 -16.53 25.04 -27.86
CA GLY A 147 -16.83 23.80 -28.58
C GLY A 147 -16.41 23.80 -30.05
N GLU A 148 -16.01 24.97 -30.57
CA GLU A 148 -15.71 25.18 -31.99
C GLU A 148 -14.21 25.32 -32.22
N ASP A 149 -13.52 26.09 -31.37
CA ASP A 149 -12.08 26.32 -31.44
C ASP A 149 -11.35 25.43 -30.46
N TRP A 150 -10.40 24.63 -30.96
CA TRP A 150 -9.70 23.61 -30.19
C TRP A 150 -8.21 23.95 -30.12
N GLU A 151 -7.72 24.14 -28.89
CA GLU A 151 -6.31 24.45 -28.65
C GLU A 151 -5.56 23.23 -28.09
N SER A 152 -4.35 23.03 -28.62
CA SER A 152 -3.43 21.98 -28.20
C SER A 152 -2.32 22.58 -27.32
N GLY A 153 -2.26 22.21 -26.04
CA GLY A 153 -1.16 22.59 -25.17
C GLY A 153 -1.55 22.73 -23.70
N ILE A 154 -0.55 22.56 -22.82
CA ILE A 154 -0.67 22.64 -21.35
C ILE A 154 -0.87 24.11 -20.87
N ASN A 155 -0.63 25.09 -21.74
CA ASN A 155 -0.62 26.53 -21.41
C ASN A 155 -1.99 27.20 -21.22
N GLY A 156 -3.09 26.45 -21.32
CA GLY A 156 -4.45 26.97 -21.14
C GLY A 156 -5.27 26.27 -20.06
N ILE A 157 -4.66 25.35 -19.30
CA ILE A 157 -5.30 24.76 -18.12
C ILE A 157 -5.36 25.88 -17.08
N PRO A 158 -6.56 26.32 -16.64
CA PRO A 158 -6.66 27.26 -15.53
C PRO A 158 -5.92 26.67 -14.33
N ASP A 159 -5.07 27.45 -13.67
CA ASP A 159 -4.37 27.00 -12.45
C ASP A 159 -5.42 26.43 -11.50
N VAL A 160 -5.37 25.11 -11.30
CA VAL A 160 -6.23 24.43 -10.33
C VAL A 160 -5.79 24.98 -8.97
N PRO A 161 -6.67 25.62 -8.19
CA PRO A 161 -6.31 26.11 -6.88
C PRO A 161 -5.67 24.98 -6.10
N GLU A 162 -4.44 25.16 -5.60
CA GLU A 162 -3.79 24.15 -4.78
C GLU A 162 -4.73 23.81 -3.61
N SER A 163 -5.20 22.56 -3.55
CA SER A 163 -5.94 22.07 -2.40
C SER A 163 -5.11 22.36 -1.14
N PRO A 164 -5.69 22.91 -0.06
CA PRO A 164 -4.95 23.17 1.16
C PRO A 164 -4.29 21.86 1.60
N LYS A 165 -2.96 21.84 1.72
CA LYS A 165 -2.15 20.62 1.96
C LYS A 165 -2.54 19.85 3.23
N ASN A 166 -3.39 20.41 4.09
CA ASN A 166 -3.86 19.85 5.35
C ASN A 166 -5.40 19.85 5.51
N ALA A 167 -6.19 19.90 4.43
CA ALA A 167 -7.65 19.81 4.55
C ALA A 167 -8.08 18.35 4.83
N THR A 168 -8.85 18.14 5.89
CA THR A 168 -9.55 16.87 6.13
C THR A 168 -10.87 16.91 5.38
N TYR A 169 -11.24 15.82 4.70
CA TYR A 169 -12.48 15.75 3.91
C TYR A 169 -13.42 14.69 4.48
N VAL A 170 -14.73 15.00 4.51
CA VAL A 170 -15.79 14.09 4.93
C VAL A 170 -16.77 13.84 3.81
N ARG A 171 -17.38 12.65 3.80
CA ARG A 171 -18.36 12.25 2.79
C ARG A 171 -19.76 12.70 3.21
N LYS A 172 -20.41 13.57 2.43
CA LYS A 172 -21.78 14.06 2.67
C LYS A 172 -22.60 13.98 1.39
N ASN A 173 -23.74 13.28 1.43
CA ASN A 173 -24.65 13.12 0.30
C ASN A 173 -23.99 12.59 -1.00
N GLY A 174 -22.91 11.81 -0.86
CA GLY A 174 -22.16 11.27 -2.01
C GLY A 174 -20.94 12.09 -2.41
N ASP A 175 -20.84 13.35 -1.98
CA ASP A 175 -19.73 14.25 -2.30
C ASP A 175 -18.72 14.36 -1.16
N TRP A 176 -17.47 14.67 -1.53
CA TRP A 176 -16.41 15.01 -0.58
C TRP A 176 -16.46 16.49 -0.27
N VAL A 177 -16.65 16.82 1.00
CA VAL A 177 -16.71 18.20 1.49
C VAL A 177 -15.57 18.42 2.48
N ILE A 178 -14.97 19.62 2.48
CA ILE A 178 -13.94 19.99 3.45
C ILE A 178 -14.58 19.96 4.84
N GLN A 179 -13.98 19.20 5.73
CA GLN A 179 -14.27 19.24 7.15
C GLN A 179 -13.60 20.49 7.71
N GLU A 180 -14.38 21.53 7.94
CA GLU A 180 -13.98 22.62 8.82
C GLU A 180 -13.69 21.99 10.20
N GLU A 181 -12.46 22.11 10.70
CA GLU A 181 -12.18 21.75 12.08
C GLU A 181 -13.13 22.57 12.96
N PRO A 182 -13.87 21.96 13.90
CA PRO A 182 -14.64 22.75 14.84
C PRO A 182 -13.66 23.65 15.61
N GLU A 183 -13.84 24.97 15.54
CA GLU A 183 -13.05 25.98 16.29
C GLU A 183 -12.97 25.69 17.81
N ALA A 184 -13.76 24.74 18.31
CA ALA A 184 -13.86 24.35 19.71
C ALA A 184 -12.62 23.65 20.29
N VAL A 185 -11.68 23.12 19.50
CA VAL A 185 -10.54 22.36 20.07
C VAL A 185 -9.37 23.26 20.51
N GLU A 186 -9.21 24.46 19.93
CA GLU A 186 -8.22 25.44 20.40
C GLU A 186 -8.58 26.01 21.78
N GLY A 187 -9.88 26.11 22.11
CA GLY A 187 -10.36 26.60 23.42
C GLY A 187 -10.08 25.64 24.60
N LEU A 188 -9.68 24.40 24.33
CA LEU A 188 -9.44 23.37 25.37
C LEU A 188 -7.97 23.25 25.78
N LYS A 189 -7.05 23.96 25.12
CA LYS A 189 -5.63 24.00 25.49
C LYS A 189 -5.39 25.14 26.50
N GLY A 190 -5.46 24.82 27.79
CA GLY A 190 -5.06 25.74 28.85
C GLY A 190 -4.69 25.00 30.13
N THR A 191 -3.73 25.53 30.89
CA THR A 191 -3.41 25.05 32.23
C THR A 191 -4.60 25.36 33.16
N ALA A 192 -5.05 24.41 33.97
CA ALA A 192 -6.07 24.65 34.97
C ALA A 192 -5.49 25.56 36.08
N VAL A 193 -5.76 26.87 36.01
CA VAL A 193 -5.19 27.85 36.97
C VAL A 193 -5.92 27.84 38.32
N ASN A 194 -7.14 27.28 38.38
CA ASN A 194 -8.03 27.42 39.53
C ASN A 194 -8.15 26.15 40.39
N ILE A 195 -7.47 25.05 40.05
CA ILE A 195 -7.55 23.80 40.82
C ILE A 195 -6.24 23.62 41.57
N THR A 196 -6.30 23.65 42.90
CA THR A 196 -5.16 23.28 43.75
C THR A 196 -5.02 21.77 43.84
N GLU A 197 -3.76 21.30 43.86
CA GLU A 197 -3.44 19.88 44.03
C GLU A 197 -3.94 19.37 45.40
N LEU A 198 -4.55 18.18 45.38
CA LEU A 198 -5.03 17.53 46.59
C LEU A 198 -3.85 16.85 47.30
N ALA A 199 -3.79 16.94 48.63
CA ALA A 199 -2.77 16.25 49.42
C ALA A 199 -2.87 14.73 49.22
N ALA A 200 -1.72 14.05 49.21
CA ALA A 200 -1.64 12.61 48.95
C ALA A 200 -2.33 11.74 50.02
N ASP A 201 -2.54 12.29 51.22
CA ASP A 201 -3.19 11.67 52.37
C ASP A 201 -4.63 12.17 52.62
N ALA A 202 -5.23 12.83 51.62
CA ALA A 202 -6.59 13.36 51.73
C ALA A 202 -7.63 12.27 52.01
N ASP A 203 -8.57 12.58 52.90
CA ASP A 203 -9.70 11.71 53.19
C ASP A 203 -10.72 11.69 52.02
N LEU A 204 -11.65 10.72 52.07
CA LEU A 204 -12.67 10.55 51.03
C LEU A 204 -13.57 11.79 50.87
N THR A 205 -13.82 12.53 51.95
CA THR A 205 -14.63 13.75 51.92
C THR A 205 -13.93 14.84 51.10
N ALA A 206 -12.63 15.02 51.31
CA ALA A 206 -11.79 15.95 50.57
C ALA A 206 -11.66 15.54 49.09
N VAL A 207 -11.56 14.24 48.80
CA VAL A 207 -11.57 13.73 47.41
C VAL A 207 -12.88 14.06 46.70
N ILE A 208 -14.03 13.81 47.33
CA ILE A 208 -15.34 14.09 46.74
C ILE A 208 -15.53 15.60 46.52
N ALA A 209 -15.11 16.42 47.48
CA ALA A 209 -15.16 17.88 47.33
C ALA A 209 -14.33 18.35 46.11
N LYS A 210 -13.15 17.76 45.90
CA LYS A 210 -12.28 18.10 44.76
C LYS A 210 -12.87 17.66 43.41
N VAL A 211 -13.55 16.51 43.37
CA VAL A 211 -14.26 16.07 42.15
C VAL A 211 -15.39 17.05 41.80
N ASN A 212 -16.18 17.49 42.78
CA ASN A 212 -17.25 18.46 42.56
C ASN A 212 -16.72 19.82 42.08
N GLU A 213 -15.57 20.26 42.61
CA GLU A 213 -14.88 21.47 42.16
C GLU A 213 -14.46 21.36 40.69
N ILE A 214 -13.86 20.24 40.27
CA ILE A 214 -13.47 19.99 38.88
C ILE A 214 -14.69 20.01 37.95
N VAL A 215 -15.77 19.32 38.34
CA VAL A 215 -17.01 19.26 37.54
C VAL A 215 -17.60 20.66 37.36
N THR A 216 -17.60 21.49 38.41
CA THR A 216 -18.08 22.87 38.35
C THR A 216 -17.24 23.71 37.39
N VAL A 217 -15.91 23.62 37.46
CA VAL A 217 -15.01 24.35 36.56
C VAL A 217 -15.19 23.92 35.09
N LEU A 218 -15.45 22.64 34.84
CA LEU A 218 -15.73 22.14 33.48
C LEU A 218 -17.10 22.63 32.97
N ALA A 219 -18.09 22.73 33.86
CA ALA A 219 -19.41 23.25 33.51
C ALA A 219 -19.38 24.74 33.19
N ASP A 220 -18.65 25.54 33.97
CA ASP A 220 -18.44 26.97 33.70
C ASP A 220 -17.77 27.24 32.34
N ARG A 221 -16.99 26.26 31.85
CA ARG A 221 -16.34 26.29 30.53
C ARG A 221 -17.21 25.73 29.41
N GLY A 222 -18.44 25.31 29.70
CA GLY A 222 -19.36 24.70 28.72
C GLY A 222 -18.92 23.33 28.20
N ILE A 223 -18.00 22.66 28.90
CA ILE A 223 -17.45 21.35 28.49
C ILE A 223 -18.37 20.21 28.94
N THR A 224 -19.08 20.39 30.05
CA THR A 224 -20.07 19.45 30.58
C THR A 224 -21.31 20.19 31.06
N VAL A 225 -22.42 19.48 31.21
CA VAL A 225 -23.62 19.95 31.91
C VAL A 225 -23.65 19.25 33.26
N VAL A 226 -23.97 19.98 34.34
CA VAL A 226 -24.18 19.43 35.69
C VAL A 226 -25.65 19.05 35.84
#